data_AF-A0AAW6YLP2-F1
#
_entry.id   AF-A0AAW6YLP2-F1
#
_cell.length_a   1.000
_cell.length_b   1.000
_cell.length_c   1.000
_cell.angle_alpha   90.00
_cell.angle_beta   90.00
_cell.angle_gamma   90.00
#
_symmetry.space_group_name_H-M   'P 1'
#
loop_
_entity.id
_entity.type
_entity.pdbx_description
1 polymer ?
#
loop_
_entity_poly.entity_id
_entity_poly.type
_entity_poly.pdbx_seq_one_letter_code
_entity_poly.pdbx_strand_id
1 'polypeptide(L)' 'QIPTNRPVQREDALDKIYPNLMTKFRAVADEIESRHKKGQPGLVGTVAVETSELLSRMLSERNIPHNVLNAKNHAREAEI' A
#
# COMPACT_ATOMS: atom_id res chain seq x y z
N GLN A 1 -0.16 -29.00 -11.31
CA GLN A 1 -0.31 -27.91 -10.33
C GLN A 1 0.33 -28.39 -9.03
N ILE A 2 1.31 -27.67 -8.48
CA ILE A 2 1.98 -28.11 -7.25
C ILE A 2 1.20 -27.55 -6.05
N PRO A 3 0.82 -28.38 -5.05
CA PRO A 3 0.07 -27.90 -3.90
C PRO A 3 0.93 -26.98 -3.01
N THR A 4 0.29 -26.11 -2.25
CA THR A 4 0.97 -25.26 -1.26
C THR A 4 1.42 -26.10 -0.06
N ASN A 5 2.53 -25.68 0.58
CA ASN A 5 3.03 -26.34 1.80
C ASN A 5 2.04 -26.24 2.98
N ARG A 6 1.19 -25.21 3.00
CA ARG A 6 0.11 -25.00 3.97
C ARG A 6 -1.16 -24.50 3.27
N PRO A 7 -2.36 -24.74 3.82
CA PRO A 7 -3.59 -24.16 3.30
C PRO A 7 -3.52 -22.63 3.26
N VAL A 8 -4.02 -22.03 2.18
CA VAL A 8 -4.11 -20.57 2.05
C VAL A 8 -5.27 -20.06 2.89
N GLN A 9 -4.98 -19.28 3.92
CA GLN A 9 -5.98 -18.65 4.82
C GLN A 9 -6.13 -17.15 4.57
N ARG A 10 -5.48 -16.61 3.53
CA ARG A 10 -5.54 -15.19 3.19
C ARG A 10 -6.95 -14.83 2.73
N GLU A 11 -7.52 -13.79 3.34
CA GLU A 11 -8.80 -13.22 2.92
C GLU A 11 -8.56 -12.23 1.76
N ASP A 12 -9.00 -12.59 0.56
CA ASP A 12 -8.94 -11.75 -0.62
C ASP A 12 -10.24 -10.94 -0.73
N ALA A 13 -10.18 -9.67 -0.33
CA ALA A 13 -11.32 -8.75 -0.39
C ALA A 13 -11.65 -8.31 -1.82
N LEU A 14 -12.92 -7.98 -2.06
CA LEU A 14 -13.37 -7.44 -3.35
C LEU A 14 -12.84 -6.02 -3.61
N ASP A 15 -12.78 -5.65 -4.89
CA ASP A 15 -12.34 -4.34 -5.33
C ASP A 15 -13.27 -3.21 -4.84
N LYS A 16 -12.67 -2.11 -4.39
CA LYS A 16 -13.38 -0.85 -4.10
C LYS A 16 -13.21 0.11 -5.27
N ILE A 17 -14.31 0.43 -5.97
CA ILE A 17 -14.30 1.32 -7.14
C ILE A 17 -14.72 2.73 -6.72
N TYR A 18 -13.98 3.74 -7.20
CA TYR A 18 -14.20 5.14 -6.88
C TYR A 18 -14.41 5.96 -8.16
N PRO A 19 -15.24 7.01 -8.12
CA PRO A 19 -15.60 7.79 -9.30
C PRO A 19 -14.43 8.62 -9.86
N ASN A 20 -13.44 8.98 -9.04
CA ASN A 20 -12.25 9.71 -9.49
C ASN A 20 -11.01 9.35 -8.67
N LEU A 21 -9.83 9.66 -9.21
CA LEU A 21 -8.54 9.35 -8.57
C LEU A 21 -8.37 10.00 -7.20
N MET A 22 -8.78 11.25 -7.02
CA MET A 22 -8.61 11.96 -5.74
C MET A 22 -9.44 11.31 -4.62
N THR A 23 -10.68 10.92 -4.90
CA THR A 23 -11.53 10.18 -3.96
C THR A 23 -10.93 8.82 -3.63
N LYS A 24 -10.37 8.11 -4.61
CA LYS A 24 -9.63 6.86 -4.40
C LYS A 24 -8.45 7.05 -3.44
N PHE A 25 -7.57 8.01 -3.72
CA PHE A 25 -6.35 8.21 -2.91
C PHE A 25 -6.66 8.69 -1.49
N ARG A 26 -7.69 9.54 -1.31
CA ARG A 26 -8.16 9.92 0.02
C ARG A 26 -8.66 8.70 0.81
N ALA A 27 -9.52 7.89 0.20
CA ALA A 27 -10.04 6.69 0.84
C ALA A 27 -8.93 5.66 1.16
N VAL A 28 -7.93 5.53 0.29
CA VAL A 28 -6.74 4.70 0.54
C VAL A 28 -5.94 5.24 1.72
N ALA A 29 -5.69 6.55 1.78
CA ALA A 29 -4.97 7.16 2.90
C ALA A 29 -5.74 7.00 4.24
N ASP A 30 -7.06 7.13 4.22
CA ASP A 30 -7.92 6.91 5.40
C ASP A 30 -7.84 5.45 5.90
N GLU A 31 -7.88 4.48 4.99
CA GLU A 31 -7.74 3.06 5.31
C GLU A 31 -6.35 2.74 5.89
N ILE A 32 -5.29 3.30 5.28
CA ILE A 32 -3.92 3.15 5.78
C ILE A 32 -3.80 3.72 7.18
N GLU A 33 -4.34 4.91 7.44
CA GLU A 33 -4.32 5.53 8.75
C GLU A 33 -5.03 4.66 9.80
N SER A 34 -6.20 4.11 9.46
CA SER A 34 -6.94 3.21 10.36
C SER A 34 -6.16 1.95 10.70
N ARG A 35 -5.51 1.32 9.72
CA ARG A 35 -4.70 0.11 9.91
C ARG A 35 -3.40 0.39 10.65
N HIS A 36 -2.76 1.51 10.34
CA HIS A 36 -1.55 1.96 11.01
C HIS A 36 -1.81 2.24 12.50
N LYS A 37 -2.93 2.89 12.84
CA LYS A 37 -3.37 3.09 14.23
C LYS A 37 -3.61 1.77 14.98
N LYS A 38 -3.96 0.69 14.27
CA LYS A 38 -4.09 -0.67 14.83
C LYS A 38 -2.75 -1.42 14.91
N GLY A 39 -1.65 -0.86 14.41
CA GLY A 39 -0.34 -1.50 14.35
C GLY A 39 -0.20 -2.56 13.25
N GLN A 40 -1.15 -2.62 12.30
CA GLN A 40 -1.10 -3.60 11.21
C GLN A 40 -0.12 -3.13 10.12
N PRO A 41 0.86 -3.96 9.70
CA PRO A 41 1.72 -3.63 8.57
C PRO A 41 0.92 -3.61 7.27
N GLY A 42 1.26 -2.68 6.38
CA GLY A 42 0.58 -2.50 5.10
C GLY A 42 1.57 -2.41 3.94
N LEU A 43 1.26 -3.05 2.82
CA LEU A 43 1.96 -2.91 1.55
C LEU A 43 0.99 -2.29 0.54
N VAL A 44 1.41 -1.21 -0.10
CA VAL A 44 0.59 -0.50 -1.08
C VAL A 44 1.25 -0.59 -2.45
N GLY A 45 0.58 -1.23 -3.39
CA GLY A 45 1.00 -1.32 -4.78
C GLY A 45 0.52 -0.11 -5.58
N THR A 46 1.43 0.53 -6.30
CA THR A 46 1.15 1.59 -7.27
C THR A 46 1.65 1.17 -8.65
N VAL A 47 1.04 1.73 -9.70
CA VAL A 47 1.40 1.41 -11.09
C VAL A 47 2.51 2.33 -11.62
N ALA A 48 2.63 3.54 -11.05
CA ALA A 48 3.57 4.56 -11.51
C ALA A 48 4.23 5.29 -10.33
N VAL A 49 5.46 5.75 -10.52
CA VAL A 49 6.24 6.48 -9.50
C VAL A 49 5.52 7.75 -9.06
N GLU A 50 4.90 8.47 -9.98
CA GLU A 50 4.15 9.70 -9.69
C GLU A 50 2.99 9.45 -8.72
N THR A 51 2.33 8.29 -8.85
CA THR A 51 1.25 7.90 -7.93
C THR A 51 1.77 7.51 -6.55
N SER A 52 2.96 6.92 -6.47
CA SER A 52 3.66 6.67 -5.19
C SER A 52 4.00 7.97 -4.49
N GLU A 53 4.55 8.95 -5.21
CA GLU A 53 4.92 10.26 -4.67
C GLU A 53 3.71 11.08 -4.21
N LEU A 54 2.58 10.97 -4.92
CA LEU A 54 1.33 11.60 -4.49
C LEU A 54 0.83 11.01 -3.18
N LEU A 55 0.78 9.68 -3.08
CA LEU A 55 0.31 9.02 -1.86
C LEU A 55 1.26 9.25 -0.69
N SER A 56 2.58 9.22 -0.95
CA SER A 56 3.63 9.52 0.03
C SER A 56 3.44 10.90 0.67
N ARG A 57 3.13 11.92 -0.14
CA ARG A 57 2.79 13.26 0.37
C ARG A 57 1.55 13.25 1.25
N MET A 58 0.48 12.59 0.83
CA MET A 58 -0.76 12.49 1.63
C MET A 58 -0.55 11.77 2.96
N LEU A 59 0.31 10.75 3.01
CA LEU A 59 0.65 10.04 4.24
C LEU A 59 1.57 10.86 5.15
N SER A 60 2.52 11.61 4.56
CA SER A 60 3.39 12.54 5.28
C SER A 60 2.59 13.66 5.96
N GLU A 61 1.60 14.24 5.27
CA GLU A 61 0.69 15.25 5.85
C GLU A 61 -0.10 14.72 7.05
N ARG A 62 -0.32 13.40 7.11
CA ARG A 62 -1.01 12.70 8.21
C ARG A 62 -0.05 12.17 9.28
N ASN A 63 1.25 12.45 9.17
CA ASN A 63 2.31 11.95 10.06
C ASN A 63 2.39 10.42 10.14
N ILE A 64 2.13 9.73 9.03
CA ILE A 64 2.24 8.27 8.95
C ILE A 64 3.62 7.90 8.40
N PRO A 65 4.50 7.24 9.19
CA PRO A 65 5.81 6.80 8.72
C PRO A 65 5.65 5.70 7.66
N HIS A 66 6.36 5.84 6.55
CA HIS A 66 6.31 4.90 5.42
C HIS A 66 7.62 4.96 4.61
N ASN A 67 7.85 3.93 3.81
CA ASN A 67 8.94 3.86 2.84
C ASN A 67 8.38 3.77 1.42
N VAL A 68 9.09 4.37 0.46
CA VAL A 68 8.72 4.31 -0.96
C VAL A 68 9.78 3.52 -1.72
N LEU A 69 9.34 2.47 -2.41
CA LEU A 69 10.19 1.61 -3.24
C LEU A 69 9.88 1.94 -4.70
N ASN A 70 10.88 2.44 -5.44
CA ASN A 70 10.70 2.95 -6.80
C ASN A 70 11.28 2.02 -7.86
N ALA A 71 11.65 0.79 -7.50
CA ALA A 71 12.29 -0.21 -8.35
C ALA A 71 13.62 0.26 -8.98
N LYS A 72 14.28 1.26 -8.37
CA LYS A 72 15.54 1.82 -8.89
C LYS A 72 16.76 1.17 -8.27
N ASN A 73 16.65 0.63 -7.06
CA ASN A 73 17.76 -0.03 -6.37
C ASN A 73 17.28 -1.29 -5.67
N HIS A 74 17.29 -2.41 -6.40
CA HIS A 74 16.74 -3.68 -5.93
C HIS A 74 17.41 -4.23 -4.66
N ALA A 75 18.73 -4.05 -4.51
CA ALA A 75 19.45 -4.55 -3.34
C ALA A 75 19.03 -3.82 -2.07
N ARG A 76 18.97 -2.48 -2.13
CA ARG A 76 18.54 -1.66 -0.99
C ARG A 76 17.05 -1.84 -0.69
N GLU A 77 16.22 -1.96 -1.73
CA GLU A 77 14.77 -2.13 -1.57
C GLU A 77 14.39 -3.49 -0.97
N ALA A 78 15.24 -4.52 -1.12
CA ALA A 78 15.04 -5.84 -0.51
C ALA A 78 15.33 -5.89 1.00
N GLU A 79 16.09 -4.92 1.52
CA GLU A 79 16.43 -4.83 2.95
C GLU A 79 15.38 -4.07 3.77
N ILE A 80 14.49 -3.33 3.10
CA ILE A 80 13.44 -2.49 3.70
C ILE A 80 12.20 -3.33 4.01
#